data_AF-A0A4Q7N2J0-F1
#
_entry.id   AF-A0A4Q7N2J0-F1
#
_cell.length_a   1.000
_cell.length_b   1.000
_cell.length_c   1.000
_cell.angle_alpha   90.00
_cell.angle_beta   90.00
_cell.angle_gamma   90.00
#
_symmetry.space_group_name_H-M   'P 1'
#
loop_
_entity.id
_entity.type
_entity.pdbx_description
1 polymer ?
#
loop_
_entity_poly.entity_id
_entity_poly.type
_entity_poly.pdbx_seq_one_letter_code
_entity_poly.pdbx_strand_id
1 'polypeptide(L)'
;MALERPSQFFGRALPFMQHYLLYFSIFALTNSIHFNSFQFISIQDIQMQEQLTDLIQSLKANAIPFKEVIEFIETRYQHQPTAFKNGEAFNEATQNQGSAKVFTFAQLNGLSKEDTLLLFAEHYQAVLNTPDGTDHQNIRQFMKHGWGGIEFEGVALSAK
;
A
#
# COMPACT_ATOMS: atom_id res chain seq x y z
N MET A 1 -39.92 -56.78 10.24
CA MET A 1 -40.14 -55.42 10.77
C MET A 1 -38.90 -54.61 10.43
N ALA A 2 -39.06 -53.65 9.53
CA ALA A 2 -37.99 -52.85 8.91
C ALA A 2 -37.64 -51.60 9.75
N LEU A 3 -36.61 -50.86 9.27
CA LEU A 3 -36.18 -49.49 9.60
C LEU A 3 -35.13 -49.38 10.72
N GLU A 4 -34.07 -48.57 10.65
CA GLU A 4 -33.33 -47.87 9.59
C GLU A 4 -32.03 -47.33 10.24
N ARG A 5 -31.00 -47.02 9.45
CA ARG A 5 -29.74 -46.40 9.93
C ARG A 5 -29.94 -44.90 10.24
N PRO A 6 -29.14 -44.30 11.14
CA PRO A 6 -28.74 -42.90 10.96
C PRO A 6 -27.20 -42.78 10.90
N SER A 7 -26.57 -42.36 9.81
CA SER A 7 -26.50 -41.01 9.20
C SER A 7 -25.69 -39.99 10.03
N GLN A 8 -24.43 -39.83 9.59
CA GLN A 8 -23.69 -38.58 9.38
C GLN A 8 -23.54 -37.58 10.54
N PHE A 9 -22.32 -37.58 11.10
CA PHE A 9 -21.62 -36.38 11.57
C PHE A 9 -21.58 -35.32 10.47
N PHE A 10 -22.16 -34.12 10.68
CA PHE A 10 -21.68 -32.87 10.09
C PHE A 10 -22.33 -31.64 10.77
N GLY A 11 -21.50 -30.69 11.19
CA GLY A 11 -21.85 -29.26 11.21
C GLY A 11 -22.52 -28.67 12.44
N ARG A 12 -21.73 -28.28 13.46
CA ARG A 12 -22.05 -27.13 14.34
C ARG A 12 -20.78 -26.41 14.77
N ALA A 13 -20.29 -25.51 13.91
CA ALA A 13 -19.27 -24.54 14.25
C ALA A 13 -19.71 -23.16 13.77
N LEU A 14 -20.78 -22.60 14.31
CA LEU A 14 -21.14 -21.17 14.16
C LEU A 14 -22.22 -20.78 15.20
N PRO A 15 -21.82 -20.26 16.38
CA PRO A 15 -22.65 -19.23 17.00
C PRO A 15 -21.87 -17.99 17.48
N PHE A 16 -20.56 -17.87 17.20
CA PHE A 16 -19.75 -16.78 17.75
C PHE A 16 -19.91 -15.41 17.04
N MET A 17 -20.41 -15.37 15.80
CA MET A 17 -20.53 -14.12 15.02
C MET A 17 -21.82 -13.33 15.28
N GLN A 18 -22.91 -13.98 15.73
CA GLN A 18 -24.19 -13.27 15.96
C GLN A 18 -24.20 -12.46 17.26
N HIS A 19 -23.34 -12.78 18.22
CA HIS A 19 -23.31 -12.10 19.51
C HIS A 19 -22.66 -10.70 19.45
N TYR A 20 -21.70 -10.49 18.55
CA TYR A 20 -21.04 -9.17 18.37
C TYR A 20 -21.97 -8.12 17.74
N LEU A 21 -22.80 -8.52 16.77
CA LEU A 21 -23.74 -7.62 16.09
C LEU A 21 -24.83 -7.09 17.03
N LEU A 22 -25.30 -7.91 17.97
CA LEU A 22 -26.27 -7.50 18.99
C LEU A 22 -25.65 -6.56 20.04
N TYR A 23 -24.40 -6.82 20.46
CA TYR A 23 -23.69 -5.93 21.40
C TYR A 23 -23.48 -4.53 20.83
N PHE A 24 -23.13 -4.42 19.54
CA PHE A 24 -22.97 -3.14 18.85
C PHE A 24 -24.29 -2.36 18.77
N SER A 25 -25.40 -3.07 18.54
CA SER A 25 -26.74 -2.48 18.45
C SER A 25 -27.24 -1.93 19.78
N ILE A 26 -26.94 -2.62 20.89
CA ILE A 26 -27.38 -2.22 22.24
C ILE A 26 -26.52 -1.07 22.79
N PHE A 27 -25.23 -1.04 22.47
CA PHE A 27 -24.34 0.07 22.88
C PHE A 27 -24.71 1.40 22.19
N ALA A 28 -25.12 1.35 20.92
CA ALA A 28 -25.53 2.53 20.16
C ALA A 28 -26.82 3.20 20.67
N LEU A 29 -27.70 2.46 21.35
CA LEU A 29 -28.99 2.99 21.85
C LEU A 29 -28.91 3.64 23.23
N THR A 30 -27.82 3.47 23.98
CA THR A 30 -27.72 3.91 25.39
C THR A 30 -26.75 5.07 25.61
N ASN A 31 -25.93 5.42 24.63
CA ASN A 31 -24.99 6.54 24.72
C ASN A 31 -25.22 7.48 23.54
N SER A 32 -25.73 8.69 23.83
CA SER A 32 -25.81 9.82 22.88
C SER A 32 -24.40 10.36 22.56
N ILE A 33 -23.53 9.50 22.04
CA ILE A 33 -22.24 9.89 21.51
C ILE A 33 -22.51 10.38 20.08
N HIS A 34 -22.30 11.67 19.84
CA HIS A 34 -22.17 12.20 18.50
C HIS A 34 -21.00 11.50 17.82
N PHE A 35 -21.28 10.45 17.05
CA PHE A 35 -20.31 9.82 16.17
C PHE A 35 -20.05 10.77 15.01
N ASN A 36 -19.04 11.63 15.16
CA ASN A 36 -18.43 12.28 14.01
C ASN A 36 -17.86 11.18 13.11
N SER A 37 -18.52 10.98 11.97
CA SER A 37 -17.95 10.41 10.74
C SER A 37 -16.90 9.32 10.95
N PHE A 38 -17.30 8.14 11.43
CA PHE A 38 -16.52 6.93 11.20
C PHE A 38 -16.64 6.59 9.71
N GLN A 39 -15.61 6.92 8.91
CA GLN A 39 -15.45 6.32 7.60
C GLN A 39 -15.35 4.80 7.81
N PHE A 40 -16.30 4.04 7.30
CA PHE A 40 -16.17 2.59 7.23
C PHE A 40 -15.01 2.26 6.30
N ILE A 41 -13.88 1.86 6.87
CA ILE A 41 -12.74 1.33 6.11
C ILE A 41 -13.21 0.04 5.44
N SER A 42 -13.05 -0.08 4.12
CA SER A 42 -13.49 -1.28 3.41
C SER A 42 -12.57 -2.46 3.73
N ILE A 43 -13.07 -3.70 3.62
CA ILE A 43 -12.22 -4.90 3.81
C ILE A 43 -11.04 -4.89 2.82
N GLN A 44 -11.22 -4.33 1.63
CA GLN A 44 -10.16 -4.19 0.63
C GLN A 44 -9.05 -3.25 1.11
N ASP A 45 -9.40 -2.12 1.74
CA ASP A 45 -8.42 -1.19 2.30
C ASP A 45 -7.63 -1.81 3.45
N ILE A 46 -8.30 -2.61 4.30
CA ILE A 46 -7.64 -3.34 5.40
C ILE A 46 -6.62 -4.34 4.85
N GLN A 47 -7.01 -5.12 3.84
CA GLN A 47 -6.11 -6.10 3.20
C GLN A 47 -4.92 -5.41 2.50
N MET A 48 -5.15 -4.27 1.86
CA MET A 48 -4.09 -3.49 1.24
C MET A 48 -3.09 -2.98 2.28
N GLN A 49 -3.57 -2.47 3.41
CA GLN A 49 -2.72 -1.97 4.49
C GLN A 49 -1.85 -3.08 5.10
N GLU A 50 -2.40 -4.29 5.28
CA GLU A 50 -1.65 -5.46 5.77
C GLU A 50 -0.53 -5.84 4.78
N GLN A 51 -0.88 -6.02 3.50
CA GLN A 51 0.10 -6.36 2.44
C GLN A 51 1.18 -5.31 2.27
N LEU A 52 0.83 -4.02 2.38
CA LEU A 52 1.79 -2.92 2.35
C LEU A 52 2.74 -2.98 3.55
N THR A 53 2.22 -3.28 4.73
CA THR A 53 3.05 -3.43 5.94
C THR A 53 4.06 -4.56 5.78
N ASP A 54 3.64 -5.71 5.24
CA ASP A 54 4.52 -6.85 4.97
C ASP A 54 5.58 -6.53 3.91
N LEU A 55 5.20 -5.81 2.85
CA LEU A 55 6.12 -5.33 1.81
C LEU A 55 7.22 -4.44 2.42
N ILE A 56 6.83 -3.43 3.21
CA ILE A 56 7.78 -2.52 3.86
C ILE A 56 8.68 -3.28 4.84
N GLN A 57 8.15 -4.22 5.62
CA GLN A 57 8.94 -5.03 6.54
C GLN A 57 9.98 -5.89 5.80
N SER A 58 9.59 -6.47 4.67
CA SER A 58 10.48 -7.29 3.84
C SER A 58 11.56 -6.44 3.16
N LEU A 59 11.23 -5.21 2.76
CA LEU A 59 12.21 -4.24 2.23
C LEU A 59 13.20 -3.78 3.30
N LYS A 60 12.75 -3.57 4.55
CA LYS A 60 13.66 -3.30 5.69
C LYS A 60 14.66 -4.43 5.93
N ALA A 61 14.26 -5.66 5.62
CA ALA A 61 15.14 -6.84 5.68
C ALA A 61 16.01 -7.03 4.42
N ASN A 62 15.91 -6.15 3.42
CA ASN A 62 16.55 -6.27 2.10
C ASN A 62 16.22 -7.61 1.39
N ALA A 63 15.02 -8.14 1.61
CA ALA A 63 14.62 -9.47 1.14
C ALA A 63 13.93 -9.46 -0.24
N ILE A 64 13.52 -8.29 -0.74
CA ILE A 64 12.72 -8.15 -1.96
C ILE A 64 13.45 -7.21 -2.93
N PRO A 65 13.63 -7.60 -4.21
CA PRO A 65 14.21 -6.75 -5.23
C PRO A 65 13.21 -5.71 -5.76
N PHE A 66 13.72 -4.62 -6.34
CA PHE A 66 12.93 -3.53 -6.89
C PHE A 66 11.90 -4.00 -7.93
N LYS A 67 12.25 -5.01 -8.73
CA LYS A 67 11.34 -5.60 -9.71
C LYS A 67 10.05 -6.11 -9.07
N GLU A 68 10.14 -6.80 -7.93
CA GLU A 68 8.97 -7.33 -7.22
C GLU A 68 8.11 -6.20 -6.63
N VAL A 69 8.72 -5.08 -6.23
CA VAL A 69 7.98 -3.87 -5.82
C VAL A 69 7.16 -3.32 -6.99
N ILE A 70 7.75 -3.26 -8.20
CA ILE A 70 7.03 -2.80 -9.39
C ILE A 70 5.90 -3.77 -9.75
N GLU A 71 6.13 -5.07 -9.72
CA GLU A 71 5.07 -6.08 -9.95
C GLU A 71 3.94 -5.96 -8.92
N PHE A 72 4.28 -5.75 -7.66
CA PHE A 72 3.31 -5.51 -6.59
C PHE A 72 2.42 -4.29 -6.87
N ILE A 73 2.99 -3.21 -7.40
CA ILE A 73 2.23 -2.01 -7.81
C ILE A 73 1.38 -2.32 -9.05
N GLU A 74 1.96 -2.93 -10.08
CA GLU A 74 1.30 -3.18 -11.36
C GLU A 74 0.13 -4.16 -11.27
N THR A 75 0.14 -5.07 -10.30
CA THR A 75 -1.00 -5.97 -10.04
C THR A 75 -2.24 -5.21 -9.52
N ARG A 76 -2.06 -4.05 -8.87
CA ARG A 76 -3.13 -3.29 -8.20
C ARG A 76 -3.49 -1.98 -8.88
N TYR A 77 -2.57 -1.42 -9.64
CA TYR A 77 -2.75 -0.12 -10.30
C TYR A 77 -2.52 -0.24 -11.80
N GLN A 78 -3.25 0.57 -12.56
CA GLN A 78 -2.96 0.83 -13.95
C GLN A 78 -2.03 2.05 -14.05
N HIS A 79 -0.90 1.86 -14.73
CA HIS A 79 0.07 2.92 -14.97
C HIS A 79 -0.27 3.70 -16.24
N GLN A 80 -0.26 5.03 -16.12
CA GLN A 80 -0.31 5.97 -17.22
C GLN A 80 1.02 6.72 -17.26
N PRO A 81 1.80 6.61 -18.35
CA PRO A 81 3.03 7.37 -18.49
C PRO A 81 2.80 8.86 -18.31
N THR A 82 3.45 9.45 -17.31
CA THR A 82 3.19 10.83 -16.86
C THR A 82 4.52 11.49 -16.50
N ALA A 83 4.67 12.75 -16.92
CA ALA A 83 5.82 13.55 -16.57
C ALA A 83 5.74 14.00 -15.10
N PHE A 84 6.90 14.13 -14.46
CA PHE A 84 6.96 14.58 -13.07
C PHE A 84 8.27 15.28 -12.75
N LYS A 85 8.18 16.22 -11.82
CA LYS A 85 9.31 16.89 -11.21
C LYS A 85 9.64 16.24 -9.87
N ASN A 86 10.93 16.18 -9.56
CA ASN A 86 11.48 15.71 -8.30
C ASN A 86 12.65 16.59 -7.89
N GLY A 87 12.36 17.61 -7.08
CA GLY A 87 13.33 18.63 -6.72
C GLY A 87 13.76 19.42 -7.95
N GLU A 88 15.05 19.33 -8.29
CA GLU A 88 15.62 20.00 -9.46
C GLU A 88 15.53 19.13 -10.73
N ALA A 89 15.20 17.84 -10.62
CA ALA A 89 15.09 16.94 -11.76
C ALA A 89 13.68 17.00 -12.39
N PHE A 90 13.64 17.10 -13.71
CA PHE A 90 12.44 16.92 -14.51
C PHE A 90 12.50 15.60 -15.26
N ASN A 91 11.43 14.82 -15.22
CA ASN A 91 11.33 13.52 -15.88
C ASN A 91 10.17 13.56 -16.88
N GLU A 92 10.46 13.31 -18.15
CA GLU A 92 9.43 13.20 -19.18
C GLU A 92 8.57 11.94 -18.98
N ALA A 93 7.38 11.91 -19.60
CA ALA A 93 6.48 10.75 -19.55
C ALA A 93 7.10 9.45 -20.11
N THR A 94 8.17 9.54 -20.89
CA THR A 94 8.90 8.39 -21.45
C THR A 94 10.09 7.94 -20.57
N GLN A 95 10.41 8.69 -19.51
CA GLN A 95 11.61 8.50 -18.70
C GLN A 95 11.27 8.13 -17.26
N ASN A 96 12.13 7.31 -16.64
CA ASN A 96 12.09 7.02 -15.20
C ASN A 96 10.70 6.63 -14.66
N GLN A 97 9.93 5.90 -15.47
CA GLN A 97 8.55 5.54 -15.15
C GLN A 97 8.46 4.57 -13.96
N GLY A 98 9.54 3.84 -13.64
CA GLY A 98 9.65 3.10 -12.38
C GLY A 98 9.58 4.02 -11.15
N SER A 99 10.28 5.16 -11.17
CA SER A 99 10.18 6.17 -10.11
C SER A 99 8.80 6.82 -10.05
N ALA A 100 8.21 7.13 -11.21
CA ALA A 100 6.85 7.68 -11.28
C ALA A 100 5.83 6.76 -10.59
N LYS A 101 5.90 5.44 -10.84
CA LYS A 101 5.07 4.43 -10.17
C LYS A 101 5.27 4.43 -8.66
N VAL A 102 6.53 4.36 -8.20
CA VAL A 102 6.84 4.32 -6.76
C VAL A 102 6.31 5.56 -6.04
N PHE A 103 6.61 6.75 -6.54
CA PHE A 103 6.19 7.99 -5.89
C PHE A 103 4.67 8.14 -5.89
N THR A 104 4.00 7.82 -6.99
CA THR A 104 2.53 7.92 -7.02
C THR A 104 1.89 6.88 -6.11
N PHE A 105 2.40 5.63 -6.11
CA PHE A 105 1.93 4.57 -5.24
C PHE A 105 2.09 4.97 -3.76
N ALA A 106 3.26 5.47 -3.40
CA ALA A 106 3.54 5.91 -2.05
C ALA A 106 2.68 7.10 -1.62
N GLN A 107 2.42 8.05 -2.52
CA GLN A 107 1.53 9.18 -2.26
C GLN A 107 0.07 8.74 -2.05
N LEU A 108 -0.43 7.82 -2.88
CA LEU A 108 -1.78 7.26 -2.77
C LEU A 108 -1.98 6.47 -1.46
N ASN A 109 -0.93 5.84 -0.94
CA ASN A 109 -0.96 5.06 0.29
C ASN A 109 -0.45 5.85 1.52
N GLY A 110 -0.22 7.16 1.39
CA GLY A 110 0.17 8.02 2.51
C GLY A 110 1.50 7.64 3.16
N LEU A 111 2.46 7.09 2.39
CA LEU A 111 3.74 6.65 2.92
C LEU A 111 4.63 7.82 3.34
N SER A 112 5.41 7.59 4.40
CA SER A 112 6.47 8.50 4.83
C SER A 112 7.56 8.61 3.76
N LYS A 113 8.38 9.65 3.84
CA LYS A 113 9.55 9.80 2.96
C LYS A 113 10.48 8.60 3.08
N GLU A 114 10.70 8.15 4.30
CA GLU A 114 11.59 7.05 4.65
C GLU A 114 11.08 5.72 4.09
N ASP A 115 9.79 5.41 4.29
CA ASP A 115 9.20 4.18 3.75
C ASP A 115 9.13 4.22 2.21
N THR A 116 8.94 5.40 1.62
CA THR A 116 8.98 5.57 0.15
C THR A 116 10.36 5.27 -0.41
N LEU A 117 11.43 5.69 0.27
CA LEU A 117 12.80 5.38 -0.14
C LEU A 117 13.08 3.87 -0.11
N LEU A 118 12.50 3.15 0.85
CA LEU A 118 12.63 1.69 0.92
C LEU A 118 12.02 0.98 -0.29
N LEU A 119 10.98 1.53 -0.92
CA LEU A 119 10.39 0.96 -2.13
C LEU A 119 11.35 0.88 -3.33
N PHE A 120 12.45 1.64 -3.30
CA PHE A 120 13.50 1.53 -4.33
C PHE A 120 14.48 0.37 -4.08
N ALA A 121 14.32 -0.39 -2.99
CA ALA A 121 15.05 -1.63 -2.69
C ALA A 121 16.57 -1.50 -2.91
N GLU A 122 17.18 -2.38 -3.72
CA GLU A 122 18.61 -2.41 -4.00
C GLU A 122 19.14 -1.09 -4.59
N HIS A 123 18.32 -0.30 -5.28
CA HIS A 123 18.72 1.00 -5.82
C HIS A 123 18.89 2.05 -4.74
N TYR A 124 18.06 2.02 -3.69
CA TYR A 124 18.25 2.90 -2.54
C TYR A 124 19.52 2.53 -1.77
N GLN A 125 19.76 1.23 -1.56
CA GLN A 125 20.98 0.77 -0.90
C GLN A 125 22.24 1.15 -1.71
N ALA A 126 22.19 1.07 -3.04
CA ALA A 126 23.27 1.50 -3.91
C ALA A 126 23.61 2.99 -3.70
N VAL A 127 22.60 3.86 -3.64
CA VAL A 127 22.77 5.30 -3.37
C VAL A 127 23.38 5.57 -2.00
N LEU A 128 22.96 4.84 -0.96
CA LEU A 128 23.53 4.96 0.39
C LEU A 128 25.02 4.55 0.42
N ASN A 129 25.40 3.56 -0.39
CA ASN A 129 26.79 3.10 -0.49
C ASN A 129 27.68 4.04 -1.32
N THR A 130 27.09 4.88 -2.16
CA THR A 130 27.79 5.83 -3.04
C THR A 130 27.32 7.27 -2.79
N PRO A 131 27.66 7.89 -1.64
CA PRO A 131 27.15 9.21 -1.28
C PRO A 131 27.49 10.28 -2.34
N ASP A 132 28.66 10.19 -2.97
CA ASP A 132 29.13 11.11 -4.03
C ASP A 132 28.78 10.65 -5.46
N GLY A 133 27.99 9.59 -5.60
CA GLY A 133 27.56 9.06 -6.89
C GLY A 133 26.57 9.97 -7.62
N THR A 134 26.47 9.78 -8.94
CA THR A 134 25.54 10.51 -9.82
C THR A 134 24.47 9.62 -10.44
N ASP A 135 24.40 8.35 -10.04
CA ASP A 135 23.37 7.39 -10.39
C ASP A 135 22.07 7.66 -9.62
N HIS A 136 20.96 7.09 -10.11
CA HIS A 136 19.65 7.12 -9.45
C HIS A 136 19.20 8.52 -8.99
N GLN A 137 19.29 9.52 -9.87
CA GLN A 137 19.01 10.92 -9.56
C GLN A 137 17.67 11.15 -8.85
N ASN A 138 16.62 10.41 -9.21
CA ASN A 138 15.33 10.53 -8.52
C ASN A 138 15.39 10.14 -7.03
N ILE A 139 16.15 9.12 -6.66
CA ILE A 139 16.32 8.73 -5.26
C ILE A 139 17.06 9.84 -4.51
N ARG A 140 18.16 10.34 -5.09
CA ARG A 140 18.98 11.41 -4.48
C ARG A 140 18.21 12.72 -4.32
N GLN A 141 17.47 13.14 -5.35
CA GLN A 141 16.61 14.32 -5.29
C GLN A 141 15.52 14.16 -4.23
N PHE A 142 14.90 12.99 -4.14
CA PHE A 142 13.87 12.73 -3.14
C PHE A 142 14.45 12.67 -1.72
N MET A 143 15.67 12.16 -1.52
CA MET A 143 16.38 12.24 -0.24
C MET A 143 16.62 13.70 0.19
N LYS A 144 16.92 14.61 -0.74
CA LYS A 144 17.18 16.03 -0.45
C LYS A 144 15.89 16.83 -0.24
N HIS A 145 14.89 16.65 -1.10
CA HIS A 145 13.70 17.51 -1.17
C HIS A 145 12.45 16.88 -0.54
N GLY A 146 12.40 15.54 -0.44
CA GLY A 146 11.23 14.79 0.02
C GLY A 146 9.99 15.07 -0.82
N TRP A 147 8.81 14.88 -0.22
CA TRP A 147 7.52 15.10 -0.88
C TRP A 147 7.31 16.52 -1.40
N GLY A 148 7.93 17.53 -0.77
CA GLY A 148 7.83 18.92 -1.25
C GLY A 148 8.51 19.17 -2.60
N GLY A 149 9.33 18.23 -3.09
CA GLY A 149 9.93 18.29 -4.42
C GLY A 149 9.16 17.53 -5.50
N ILE A 150 8.15 16.73 -5.13
CA ILE A 150 7.41 15.88 -6.07
C ILE A 150 6.21 16.63 -6.62
N GLU A 151 6.12 16.71 -7.94
CA GLU A 151 4.98 17.31 -8.64
C GLU A 151 4.73 16.52 -9.93
N PHE A 152 3.52 15.97 -10.07
CA PHE A 152 3.10 15.25 -11.27
C PHE A 152 2.28 16.16 -12.18
N GLU A 153 2.51 16.09 -13.49
CA GLU A 153 1.72 16.83 -14.49
C GLU A 153 0.35 16.17 -14.79
N GLY A 154 0.04 15.06 -14.11
CA GLY A 154 -1.20 14.29 -14.29
C GLY A 154 -1.32 13.12 -13.33
N VAL A 155 -2.27 12.22 -13.62
CA VAL A 155 -2.48 11.00 -12.85
C VAL A 155 -1.60 9.89 -13.41
N ALA A 156 -0.58 9.48 -12.66
CA ALA A 156 0.32 8.40 -13.12
C ALA A 156 -0.19 6.99 -12.77
N LEU A 157 -0.95 6.84 -11.68
CA LEU A 157 -1.54 5.56 -11.27
C LEU A 157 -3.03 5.72 -10.97
N SER A 158 -3.82 4.74 -11.39
CA SER A 158 -5.23 4.58 -11.00
C SER A 158 -5.44 3.18 -10.45
N ALA A 159 -6.18 3.05 -9.34
CA ALA A 159 -6.51 1.75 -8.77
C ALA A 159 -7.35 0.90 -9.76
N LYS A 160 -7.11 -0.41 -9.76
CA LYS A 160 -7.86 -1.38 -10.58
C LYS A 160 -9.12 -1.87 -9.90
#